data_AF-A0A1S7SK31-F1
#
_entry.id   AF-A0A1S7SK31-F1
#
_cell.length_a   1.000
_cell.length_b   1.000
_cell.length_c   1.000
_cell.angle_alpha   90.00
_cell.angle_beta   90.00
_cell.angle_gamma   90.00
#
_symmetry.space_group_name_H-M   'P 1'
#
loop_
_entity.id
_entity.type
_entity.pdbx_description
1 polymer ?
#
loop_
_entity_poly.entity_id
_entity_poly.type
_entity_poly.pdbx_seq_one_letter_code
_entity_poly.pdbx_strand_id
1 'polypeptide(L)'
;MTEQIFTVMEFWGDKDPAFGGNAADWSLYVVEGQERAFMSAADAQRRQHVKAYFPTEKEAKEAGDAASTRKGTVSVLPVRYDERIPVAQLRWIVGNMHVGTSDEDLTADIIERSKRMPIEPEADFLAQACAYALASHRANQGLFTHFRF
;
A
#
# COMPACT_ATOMS: atom_id res chain seq x y z
N MET A 1 -0.26 10.47 15.87
CA MET A 1 -0.02 10.60 14.42
C MET A 1 -0.55 9.35 13.75
N THR A 2 -1.43 9.44 12.74
CA THR A 2 -1.91 8.29 11.94
C THR A 2 -0.73 7.77 11.10
N GLU A 3 -0.55 6.45 10.96
CA GLU A 3 0.47 5.92 10.04
C GLU A 3 0.18 6.44 8.63
N GLN A 4 1.21 6.75 7.84
CA GLN A 4 1.07 7.18 6.44
C GLN A 4 1.39 5.99 5.54
N ILE A 5 0.49 5.66 4.61
CA ILE A 5 0.76 4.69 3.55
C ILE A 5 1.03 5.39 2.22
N PHE A 6 1.68 4.69 1.31
CA PHE A 6 2.18 5.25 0.07
C PHE A 6 1.66 4.47 -1.13
N THR A 7 1.57 5.15 -2.26
CA THR A 7 1.37 4.53 -3.57
C THR A 7 2.38 5.10 -4.55
N VAL A 8 2.45 4.50 -5.73
CA VAL A 8 3.46 4.84 -6.73
C VAL A 8 2.76 5.26 -8.00
N MET A 9 3.23 6.37 -8.56
CA MET A 9 2.90 6.79 -9.90
C MET A 9 4.16 6.90 -10.74
N GLU A 10 4.04 6.59 -12.02
CA GLU A 10 5.07 6.85 -13.00
C GLU A 10 4.54 7.90 -13.98
N PHE A 11 5.33 8.95 -14.15
CA PHE A 11 5.04 10.07 -15.04
C PHE A 11 5.75 9.86 -16.38
N TRP A 12 5.08 10.25 -17.47
CA TRP A 12 5.68 10.21 -18.78
C TRP A 12 6.43 11.52 -19.08
N GLY A 13 7.77 11.42 -19.23
CA GLY A 13 8.67 12.51 -19.62
C GLY A 13 9.48 13.13 -18.48
N ASP A 14 10.29 14.13 -18.84
CA ASP A 14 11.26 14.81 -17.95
C ASP A 14 10.64 15.98 -17.16
N LYS A 15 9.31 16.12 -17.17
CA LYS A 15 8.62 17.28 -16.58
C LYS A 15 8.16 17.00 -15.15
N ASP A 16 8.22 18.09 -14.38
CA ASP A 16 7.98 18.22 -12.95
C ASP A 16 6.88 17.28 -12.38
N PRO A 17 7.24 16.36 -11.45
CA PRO A 17 6.29 15.51 -10.71
C PRO A 17 5.19 16.28 -9.99
N ALA A 18 5.40 17.57 -9.69
CA ALA A 18 4.45 18.41 -8.97
C ALA A 18 3.20 18.79 -9.77
N PHE A 19 3.23 18.66 -11.11
CA PHE A 19 2.10 18.99 -12.00
C PHE A 19 1.48 17.75 -12.66
N GLY A 20 1.66 16.58 -12.04
CA GLY A 20 1.08 15.30 -12.44
C GLY A 20 -0.42 15.38 -12.69
N GLY A 21 -0.87 14.84 -13.82
CA GLY A 21 -2.27 14.91 -14.23
C GLY A 21 -2.46 14.93 -15.75
N ASN A 22 -1.69 14.16 -16.51
CA ASN A 22 -2.08 13.88 -17.90
C ASN A 22 -2.62 12.44 -18.02
N ALA A 23 -3.41 12.16 -19.06
CA ALA A 23 -4.02 10.85 -19.31
C ALA A 23 -3.01 9.69 -19.50
N ALA A 24 -1.71 9.97 -19.53
CA ALA A 24 -0.62 9.00 -19.66
C ALA A 24 0.08 8.67 -18.33
N ASP A 25 -0.31 9.29 -17.22
CA ASP A 25 0.21 8.95 -15.90
C ASP A 25 -0.35 7.61 -15.44
N TRP A 26 0.55 6.72 -15.01
CA TRP A 26 0.19 5.36 -14.62
C TRP A 26 0.41 5.16 -13.13
N SER A 27 -0.54 4.52 -12.46
CA SER A 27 -0.36 4.05 -11.09
C SER A 27 0.18 2.63 -11.10
N LEU A 28 0.85 2.24 -10.03
CA LEU A 28 1.30 0.87 -9.83
C LEU A 28 0.14 0.02 -9.29
N TYR A 29 -0.13 -1.10 -9.96
CA TYR A 29 -1.18 -2.05 -9.58
C TYR A 29 -0.61 -3.45 -9.36
N VAL A 30 -1.29 -4.24 -8.53
CA VAL A 30 -1.03 -5.67 -8.34
C VAL A 30 -1.76 -6.45 -9.44
N VAL A 31 -1.02 -7.29 -10.16
CA VAL A 31 -1.50 -8.00 -11.34
C VAL A 31 -1.82 -9.47 -11.01
N GLU A 32 -0.82 -10.35 -11.06
CA GLU A 32 -0.95 -11.78 -10.75
C GLU A 32 0.17 -12.20 -9.79
N GLY A 33 -0.14 -13.02 -8.78
CA GLY A 33 0.90 -13.65 -7.95
C GLY A 33 1.83 -12.69 -7.18
N GLN A 34 1.40 -11.44 -6.95
CA GLN A 34 2.17 -10.30 -6.40
C GLN A 34 3.04 -9.52 -7.39
N GLU A 35 3.03 -9.86 -8.68
CA GLU A 35 3.64 -9.01 -9.70
C GLU A 35 2.97 -7.64 -9.76
N ARG A 36 3.75 -6.63 -10.12
CA ARG A 36 3.32 -5.23 -10.15
C ARG A 36 3.62 -4.61 -11.50
N ALA A 37 2.67 -3.85 -12.02
CA ALA A 37 2.82 -3.16 -13.29
C ALA A 37 2.20 -1.76 -13.24
N PHE A 38 2.85 -0.82 -13.93
CA PHE A 38 2.26 0.50 -14.18
C PHE A 38 1.22 0.40 -15.29
N MET A 39 0.03 0.93 -15.02
CA MET A 39 -1.02 1.05 -16.03
C MET A 39 -1.98 2.21 -15.73
N SER A 40 -2.83 2.53 -16.70
CA SER A 40 -3.88 3.53 -16.53
C SER A 40 -4.97 3.03 -15.57
N ALA A 41 -5.65 3.95 -14.89
CA ALA A 41 -6.78 3.60 -14.02
C ALA A 41 -7.91 2.90 -14.79
N ALA A 42 -8.14 3.28 -16.04
CA ALA A 42 -9.16 2.66 -16.89
C ALA A 42 -8.81 1.20 -17.22
N ASP A 43 -7.55 0.90 -17.52
CA ASP A 43 -7.11 -0.47 -17.79
C ASP A 43 -7.13 -1.34 -16.53
N ALA A 44 -6.68 -0.78 -15.40
CA ALA A 44 -6.76 -1.46 -14.11
C ALA A 44 -8.20 -1.79 -13.74
N GLN A 45 -9.13 -0.85 -13.90
CA GLN A 45 -10.55 -1.07 -13.62
C GLN A 45 -11.15 -2.17 -14.52
N ARG A 46 -10.84 -2.16 -15.82
CA ARG A 46 -11.32 -3.19 -16.77
C ARG A 46 -10.83 -4.59 -16.42
N ARG A 47 -9.63 -4.68 -15.85
CA ARG A 47 -8.99 -5.95 -15.44
C ARG A 47 -9.17 -6.26 -13.96
N GLN A 48 -9.90 -5.42 -13.22
CA GLN A 48 -10.14 -5.55 -11.78
C GLN A 48 -8.85 -5.64 -10.95
N HIS A 49 -7.79 -4.94 -11.39
CA HIS A 49 -6.54 -4.89 -10.63
C HIS A 49 -6.63 -3.93 -9.44
N VAL A 50 -5.99 -4.33 -8.34
CA VAL A 50 -5.95 -3.59 -7.08
C VAL A 50 -4.74 -2.68 -7.09
N LYS A 51 -4.89 -1.44 -6.61
CA LYS A 51 -3.76 -0.52 -6.55
C LYS A 51 -2.72 -1.01 -5.54
N ALA A 52 -1.44 -0.80 -5.84
CA ALA A 52 -0.37 -1.16 -4.92
C ALA A 52 -0.24 -0.09 -3.82
N TYR A 53 -0.33 -0.55 -2.57
CA TYR A 53 -0.19 0.26 -1.37
C TYR A 53 0.97 -0.25 -0.53
N PHE A 54 1.74 0.67 0.02
CA PHE A 54 2.99 0.37 0.72
C PHE A 54 3.00 1.01 2.10
N PRO A 55 3.53 0.32 3.12
CA PRO A 55 3.66 0.85 4.47
C PRO A 55 4.79 1.88 4.62
N THR A 56 5.76 1.91 3.70
CA THR A 56 6.89 2.86 3.73
C THR A 56 7.16 3.49 2.36
N GLU A 57 7.71 4.70 2.37
CA GLU A 57 8.12 5.40 1.14
C GLU A 57 9.23 4.63 0.41
N LYS A 58 10.16 4.03 1.17
CA LYS A 58 11.28 3.26 0.63
C LYS A 58 10.81 2.07 -0.19
N GLU A 59 9.92 1.24 0.36
CA GLU A 59 9.40 0.08 -0.37
C GLU A 59 8.56 0.47 -1.58
N ALA A 60 7.79 1.55 -1.47
CA ALA A 60 7.07 2.09 -2.61
C ALA A 60 8.05 2.49 -3.73
N LYS A 61 9.17 3.14 -3.39
CA LYS A 61 10.19 3.53 -4.37
C LYS A 61 10.84 2.31 -5.02
N GLU A 62 11.28 1.34 -4.21
CA GLU A 62 11.90 0.10 -4.70
C GLU A 62 10.96 -0.69 -5.61
N ALA A 63 9.69 -0.83 -5.23
CA ALA A 63 8.69 -1.49 -6.05
C ALA A 63 8.39 -0.73 -7.35
N GLY A 64 8.34 0.60 -7.29
CA GLY A 64 8.17 1.44 -8.46
C GLY A 64 9.33 1.32 -9.44
N ASP A 65 10.56 1.39 -8.95
CA ASP A 65 11.76 1.28 -9.77
C ASP A 65 11.88 -0.10 -10.42
N ALA A 66 11.54 -1.16 -9.68
CA ALA A 66 11.55 -2.53 -10.21
C ALA A 66 10.50 -2.75 -11.30
N ALA A 67 9.34 -2.09 -11.21
CA ALA A 67 8.23 -2.25 -12.14
C ALA A 67 8.29 -1.29 -13.36
N SER A 68 9.11 -0.24 -13.31
CA SER A 68 9.23 0.73 -14.40
C SER A 68 9.91 0.11 -15.62
N THR A 69 9.15 -0.07 -16.69
CA THR A 69 9.66 -0.57 -17.98
C THR A 69 9.88 0.53 -19.01
N ARG A 70 9.15 1.66 -18.90
CA ARG A 70 9.21 2.78 -19.84
C ARG A 70 10.25 3.85 -19.48
N LYS A 71 11.04 3.63 -18.40
CA LYS A 71 12.04 4.57 -17.88
C LYS A 71 11.44 5.96 -17.60
N GLY A 72 10.20 6.01 -17.13
CA GLY A 72 9.54 7.24 -16.72
C GLY A 72 10.05 7.72 -15.35
N THR A 73 9.60 8.91 -14.94
CA THR A 73 9.92 9.40 -13.59
C THR A 73 8.98 8.73 -12.58
N VAL A 74 9.54 7.88 -11.72
CA VAL A 74 8.82 7.21 -10.62
C VAL A 74 8.71 8.15 -9.42
N SER A 75 7.47 8.40 -8.99
CA SER A 75 7.17 9.20 -7.81
C SER A 75 6.38 8.39 -6.80
N VAL A 76 6.82 8.47 -5.54
CA VAL A 76 6.09 7.95 -4.40
C VAL A 76 5.19 9.04 -3.86
N LEU A 77 3.92 8.72 -3.64
CA LEU A 77 2.90 9.67 -3.20
C LEU A 77 2.23 9.18 -1.92
N PRO A 78 2.03 10.05 -0.91
CA PRO A 78 1.22 9.71 0.24
C PRO A 78 -0.22 9.48 -0.21
N VAL A 79 -0.83 8.39 0.25
CA VAL A 79 -2.25 8.13 0.01
C VAL A 79 -3.06 9.01 0.93
N ARG A 80 -4.08 9.68 0.37
CA ARG A 80 -5.05 10.43 1.17
C ARG A 80 -5.77 9.46 2.11
N TYR A 81 -5.91 9.86 3.37
CA TYR A 81 -6.66 9.11 4.36
C TYR A 81 -8.10 8.83 3.88
N ASP A 82 -8.47 7.55 3.83
CA ASP A 82 -9.84 7.08 3.63
C ASP A 82 -10.50 6.89 5.00
N GLU A 83 -11.52 7.69 5.28
CA GLU A 83 -12.23 7.70 6.56
C GLU A 83 -12.97 6.39 6.87
N ARG A 84 -13.20 5.55 5.85
CA ARG A 84 -13.80 4.23 6.03
C ARG A 84 -12.84 3.25 6.68
N ILE A 85 -11.52 3.47 6.58
CA ILE A 85 -10.51 2.56 7.11
C ILE A 85 -10.48 2.69 8.65
N PRO A 86 -10.76 1.62 9.41
CA PRO A 86 -10.86 1.70 10.86
C PRO A 86 -9.47 1.66 11.52
N VAL A 87 -8.65 2.70 11.31
CA VAL A 87 -7.24 2.72 11.73
C VAL A 87 -7.05 2.49 13.23
N ALA A 88 -7.94 3.00 14.08
CA ALA A 88 -7.88 2.75 15.52
C ALA A 88 -8.05 1.25 15.85
N GLN A 89 -8.94 0.54 15.14
CA GLN A 89 -9.13 -0.89 15.33
C GLN A 89 -7.96 -1.68 14.77
N LEU A 90 -7.42 -1.30 13.60
CA LEU A 90 -6.23 -1.92 13.04
C LEU A 90 -5.04 -1.83 14.00
N ARG A 91 -4.81 -0.66 14.59
CA ARG A 91 -3.78 -0.45 15.63
C ARG A 91 -3.99 -1.32 16.86
N TRP A 92 -5.23 -1.45 17.31
CA TRP A 92 -5.54 -2.31 18.44
C TRP A 92 -5.25 -3.78 18.12
N ILE A 93 -5.61 -4.26 16.92
CA ILE A 93 -5.28 -5.63 16.47
C ILE A 93 -3.76 -5.81 16.45
N VAL A 94 -3.06 -4.91 15.77
CA VAL A 94 -1.59 -4.93 15.62
C VAL A 94 -0.87 -4.84 16.96
N GLY A 95 -1.35 -4.02 17.89
CA GLY A 95 -0.78 -3.86 19.23
C GLY A 95 -0.88 -5.12 20.10
N ASN A 96 -1.78 -6.04 19.77
CA ASN A 96 -1.90 -7.34 20.43
C ASN A 96 -1.16 -8.46 19.69
N MET A 97 -0.53 -8.17 18.55
CA MET A 97 0.28 -9.14 17.82
C MET A 97 1.71 -9.20 18.34
N HIS A 98 2.31 -10.39 18.25
CA HIS A 98 3.72 -10.55 18.54
C HIS A 98 4.55 -9.80 17.48
N VAL A 99 5.60 -9.10 17.91
CA VAL A 99 6.49 -8.35 17.00
C VAL A 99 7.21 -9.25 15.99
N GLY A 100 7.36 -10.54 16.30
CA GLY A 100 7.92 -11.55 15.38
C GLY A 100 6.92 -12.16 14.40
N THR A 101 5.65 -11.73 14.38
CA THR A 101 4.67 -12.14 13.36
C THR A 101 5.13 -11.64 11.99
N SER A 102 5.01 -12.48 10.95
CA SER A 102 5.39 -12.10 9.59
C SER A 102 4.39 -11.11 8.97
N ASP A 103 4.83 -10.38 7.95
CA ASP A 103 3.96 -9.47 7.19
C ASP A 103 2.84 -10.23 6.47
N GLU A 104 3.14 -11.45 5.98
CA GLU A 104 2.20 -12.35 5.34
C GLU A 104 1.12 -12.83 6.32
N ASP A 105 1.52 -13.25 7.53
CA ASP A 105 0.59 -13.71 8.56
C ASP A 105 -0.31 -12.57 9.06
N LEU A 106 0.25 -11.38 9.24
CA LEU A 106 -0.52 -10.19 9.60
C LEU A 106 -1.53 -9.85 8.50
N THR A 107 -1.09 -9.82 7.24
CA THR A 107 -1.97 -9.55 6.10
C THR A 107 -3.10 -10.58 6.00
N ALA A 108 -2.77 -11.87 6.19
CA ALA A 108 -3.75 -12.95 6.19
C ALA A 108 -4.77 -12.82 7.33
N ASP A 109 -4.35 -12.45 8.54
CA ASP A 109 -5.26 -12.21 9.67
C ASP A 109 -6.20 -11.02 9.42
N ILE A 110 -5.70 -9.92 8.83
CA ILE A 110 -6.56 -8.77 8.47
C ILE A 110 -7.60 -9.16 7.42
N ILE A 111 -7.21 -9.90 6.39
CA ILE A 111 -8.13 -10.43 5.36
C ILE A 111 -9.14 -11.41 5.96
N GLU A 112 -8.71 -12.28 6.87
CA GLU A 112 -9.64 -13.24 7.50
C GLU A 112 -10.66 -12.53 8.40
N ARG A 113 -10.24 -11.48 9.12
CA ARG A 113 -11.15 -10.67 9.94
C ARG A 113 -12.16 -9.89 9.10
N SER A 114 -11.76 -9.42 7.92
CA SER A 114 -12.64 -8.63 7.06
C SER A 114 -13.83 -9.45 6.53
N LYS A 115 -13.69 -10.78 6.41
CA LYS A 115 -14.79 -11.68 6.05
C LYS A 115 -15.94 -11.69 7.06
N ARG A 116 -15.70 -11.21 8.28
CA ARG A 116 -16.72 -11.09 9.34
C ARG A 116 -17.51 -9.78 9.24
N MET A 117 -17.15 -8.90 8.31
CA MET A 117 -17.90 -7.67 8.07
C MET A 117 -19.24 -8.00 7.40
N PRO A 118 -20.33 -7.27 7.72
CA PRO A 118 -21.64 -7.50 7.10
C PRO A 118 -21.67 -7.29 5.58
N ILE A 119 -20.73 -6.49 5.07
CA ILE A 119 -20.57 -6.19 3.64
C ILE A 119 -19.13 -6.52 3.28
N GLU A 120 -18.95 -7.29 2.21
CA GLU A 120 -17.63 -7.61 1.70
C GLU A 120 -16.92 -6.32 1.26
N PRO A 121 -15.76 -6.00 1.85
CA PRO A 121 -15.05 -4.78 1.50
C PRO A 121 -14.44 -4.87 0.11
N GLU A 122 -14.39 -3.73 -0.57
CA GLU A 122 -13.71 -3.57 -1.86
C GLU A 122 -12.22 -3.94 -1.74
N ALA A 123 -11.64 -4.46 -2.83
CA ALA A 123 -10.26 -4.94 -2.81
C ALA A 123 -9.23 -3.83 -2.50
N ASP A 124 -9.45 -2.60 -2.99
CA ASP A 124 -8.61 -1.45 -2.65
C ASP A 124 -8.73 -1.05 -1.17
N PHE A 125 -9.92 -1.21 -0.57
CA PHE A 125 -10.10 -0.98 0.86
C PHE A 125 -9.27 -1.97 1.67
N LEU A 126 -9.31 -3.26 1.30
CA LEU A 126 -8.52 -4.30 1.97
C LEU A 126 -7.02 -4.06 1.82
N ALA A 127 -6.56 -3.72 0.62
CA ALA A 127 -5.16 -3.45 0.37
C ALA A 127 -4.65 -2.24 1.18
N GLN A 128 -5.43 -1.17 1.28
CA GLN A 128 -5.12 -0.04 2.16
C GLN A 128 -5.09 -0.45 3.63
N ALA A 129 -6.10 -1.19 4.11
CA ALA A 129 -6.16 -1.66 5.50
C ALA A 129 -4.95 -2.52 5.87
N CYS A 130 -4.51 -3.42 4.97
CA CYS A 130 -3.31 -4.22 5.16
C CYS A 130 -2.05 -3.34 5.21
N ALA A 131 -1.92 -2.37 4.30
CA ALA A 131 -0.78 -1.44 4.31
C ALA A 131 -0.71 -0.60 5.61
N TYR A 132 -1.86 -0.15 6.14
CA TYR A 132 -1.91 0.54 7.44
C TYR A 132 -1.51 -0.37 8.59
N ALA A 133 -2.00 -1.62 8.60
CA ALA A 133 -1.66 -2.59 9.62
C ALA A 133 -0.15 -2.91 9.61
N LEU A 134 0.43 -3.13 8.42
CA LEU A 134 1.87 -3.33 8.23
C LEU A 134 2.69 -2.13 8.70
N ALA A 135 2.29 -0.90 8.34
CA ALA A 135 2.97 0.31 8.79
C ALA A 135 2.99 0.42 10.33
N SER A 136 1.87 0.09 10.98
CA SER A 136 1.76 0.10 12.44
C SER A 136 2.59 -1.01 13.08
N HIS A 137 2.59 -2.21 12.51
CA HIS A 137 3.31 -3.36 13.05
C HIS A 137 4.82 -3.19 12.95
N ARG A 138 5.32 -2.68 11.83
CA ARG A 138 6.74 -2.38 11.65
C ARG A 138 7.22 -1.22 12.50
N ALA A 139 6.35 -0.23 12.80
CA ALA A 139 6.65 0.77 13.81
C ALA A 139 6.85 0.13 15.19
N ASN A 140 6.00 -0.84 15.57
CA ASN A 140 6.17 -1.60 16.83
C ASN A 140 7.44 -2.46 16.83
N GLN A 141 7.77 -3.11 15.72
CA GLN A 141 9.03 -3.86 15.56
C GLN A 141 10.27 -2.96 15.70
N GLY A 142 10.21 -1.77 15.10
CA GLY A 142 11.26 -0.76 15.23
C GLY A 142 11.46 -0.31 16.68
N LEU A 143 10.36 -0.04 17.40
CA LEU A 143 10.40 0.28 18.82
C LEU A 143 10.97 -0.87 19.65
N PHE A 144 10.52 -2.10 19.42
CA PHE A 144 11.04 -3.27 20.13
C PHE A 144 12.54 -3.46 19.88
N THR A 145 12.99 -3.32 18.64
CA THR A 145 14.41 -3.37 18.28
C THR A 145 15.22 -2.28 18.99
N HIS A 146 14.67 -1.06 19.10
CA HIS A 146 15.33 0.04 19.79
C HIS A 146 15.56 -0.22 21.29
N PHE A 147 14.62 -0.90 21.96
CA PHE A 147 14.74 -1.24 23.38
C PHE A 147 15.43 -2.58 23.65
N ARG A 148 15.69 -3.37 22.61
CA ARG A 148 16.38 -4.65 22.72
C ARG A 148 17.88 -4.39 22.52
N PHE A 149 18.57 -4.23 23.65
CA PHE A 149 20.03 -4.07 23.77
C PHE A 149 20.83 -5.03 22.87
#